data_AF-A0AAW6B7L9-F1
#
_entry.id   AF-A0AAW6B7L9-F1
#
_cell.length_a   1.000
_cell.length_b   1.000
_cell.length_c   1.000
_cell.angle_alpha   90.00
_cell.angle_beta   90.00
_cell.angle_gamma   90.00
#
_symmetry.space_group_name_H-M   'P 1'
#
loop_
_entity.id
_entity.type
_entity.pdbx_description
1 polymer ?
#
loop_
_entity_poly.entity_id
_entity_poly.type
_entity_poly.pdbx_seq_one_letter_code
_entity_poly.pdbx_strand_id
1 'polypeptide(L)'
;NINHLKIYQNDRIGLVGKNGNGKTTLLHILYKKIVPEEGIVKQFSHCELIPQLKLIESTKSGGEVTRNYIRQALDKNPELLLADEPTTNLDNNYIEKLEQDLKNWHGAFIIVSHDR
;
A
#
# COMPACT_ATOMS: atom_id res chain seq x y z
N ASN A 1 -12.17 16.94 -1.28
CA ASN A 1 -12.72 16.29 -0.07
C ASN A 1 -13.45 15.02 -0.46
N ILE A 2 -12.97 13.88 0.05
CA ILE A 2 -13.70 12.61 -0.05
C ILE A 2 -14.48 12.49 1.26
N ASN A 3 -15.79 12.73 1.21
CA ASN A 3 -16.66 12.61 2.39
C ASN A 3 -17.00 11.15 2.70
N HIS A 4 -16.79 10.25 1.74
CA HIS A 4 -17.08 8.83 1.88
C HIS A 4 -16.18 8.02 0.93
N LEU A 5 -15.44 7.06 1.48
CA LEU A 5 -14.62 6.12 0.72
C LEU A 5 -15.16 4.71 0.94
N LYS A 6 -15.43 3.99 -0.15
CA LYS A 6 -15.70 2.55 -0.15
C LYS A 6 -14.65 1.87 -1.00
N ILE A 7 -14.20 0.71 -0.56
CA ILE A 7 -13.23 -0.12 -1.26
C ILE A 7 -13.91 -1.48 -1.42
N TYR A 8 -14.05 -1.92 -2.66
CA TYR A 8 -14.59 -3.23 -3.02
C TYR A 8 -13.49 -4.13 -3.54
N GLN A 9 -13.79 -5.42 -3.63
CA GLN A 9 -12.88 -6.39 -4.22
C GLN A 9 -12.47 -5.96 -5.64
N ASN A 10 -11.21 -6.19 -5.99
CA ASN A 10 -10.60 -5.81 -7.26
C ASN A 10 -10.45 -4.29 -7.50
N ASP A 11 -10.77 -3.43 -6.55
CA ASP A 11 -10.47 -2.00 -6.70
C ASP A 11 -8.96 -1.76 -6.85
N ARG A 12 -8.62 -0.77 -7.70
CA ARG A 12 -7.26 -0.38 -8.08
C ARG A 12 -7.11 1.12 -7.83
N ILE A 13 -6.76 1.51 -6.61
CA ILE A 13 -6.84 2.90 -6.18
C ILE A 13 -5.43 3.50 -6.07
N GLY A 14 -5.18 4.59 -6.78
CA GLY A 14 -3.99 5.43 -6.59
C GLY A 14 -4.32 6.62 -5.68
N LEU A 15 -3.58 6.78 -4.58
CA LEU A 15 -3.68 7.94 -3.70
C LEU A 15 -2.52 8.90 -3.98
N VAL A 16 -2.83 10.01 -4.64
CA VAL A 16 -1.87 11.04 -5.05
C VAL A 16 -2.10 12.36 -4.31
N GLY A 17 -1.01 13.10 -4.09
CA GLY A 17 -1.06 14.42 -3.43
C GLY A 17 0.29 14.81 -2.85
N LYS A 18 0.46 16.09 -2.47
CA LYS A 18 1.74 16.56 -1.89
C LYS A 18 2.03 15.89 -0.54
N ASN A 19 3.28 16.00 -0.09
CA ASN A 19 3.68 15.51 1.22
C ASN A 19 2.99 16.31 2.33
N GLY A 20 2.68 15.64 3.45
CA GLY A 20 1.94 16.25 4.55
C GLY A 20 0.41 16.29 4.39
N ASN A 21 -0.17 15.86 3.26
CA ASN A 21 -1.64 15.82 3.10
C ASN A 21 -2.32 14.60 3.74
N GLY A 22 -1.62 13.83 4.58
CA GLY A 22 -2.20 12.73 5.33
C GLY A 22 -2.39 11.40 4.57
N LYS A 23 -1.69 11.17 3.45
CA LYS A 23 -1.78 9.91 2.67
C LYS A 23 -1.42 8.67 3.51
N THR A 24 -0.24 8.69 4.12
CA THR A 24 0.22 7.67 5.08
C THR A 24 -0.72 7.54 6.28
N THR A 25 -1.21 8.67 6.79
CA THR A 25 -2.17 8.69 7.91
C THR A 25 -3.47 7.99 7.53
N LEU A 26 -3.99 8.22 6.32
CA LEU A 26 -5.17 7.53 5.82
C LEU A 26 -4.94 6.02 5.72
N LEU A 27 -3.79 5.57 5.19
CA LEU A 27 -3.45 4.14 5.16
C LEU A 27 -3.39 3.55 6.58
N HIS A 28 -2.78 4.25 7.53
CA HIS A 28 -2.73 3.80 8.93
C HIS A 28 -4.11 3.75 9.60
N ILE A 29 -5.02 4.67 9.27
CA ILE A 29 -6.41 4.64 9.73
C ILE A 29 -7.15 3.44 9.14
N LEU A 30 -7.01 3.19 7.83
CA LEU A 30 -7.61 2.03 7.17
C LEU A 30 -7.06 0.70 7.71
N TYR A 31 -5.78 0.66 8.05
CA TYR A 31 -5.11 -0.47 8.69
C TYR A 31 -5.37 -0.58 10.21
N LYS A 32 -6.16 0.33 10.80
CA LYS A 32 -6.46 0.39 12.25
C LYS A 32 -5.23 0.56 13.16
N LYS A 33 -4.13 1.10 12.63
CA LYS A 33 -2.95 1.52 13.42
C LYS A 33 -3.16 2.88 14.08
N ILE A 34 -4.03 3.70 13.50
CA ILE A 34 -4.46 4.99 14.06
C ILE A 34 -5.99 4.96 14.15
N VAL A 35 -6.54 5.35 15.29
CA VAL A 35 -7.99 5.55 15.46
C VAL A 35 -8.30 7.00 15.08
N PRO A 36 -9.25 7.26 14.17
CA PRO A 36 -9.63 8.62 13.84
C PRO A 36 -10.38 9.27 15.01
N GLU A 37 -10.20 10.58 15.20
CA GLU A 37 -10.92 11.35 16.22
C GLU A 37 -12.43 11.44 15.91
N GLU A 38 -12.77 11.51 14.62
CA GLU A 38 -14.15 11.55 14.13
C GLU A 38 -14.35 10.59 12.94
N GLY A 39 -15.61 10.16 12.73
CA GLY A 39 -15.98 9.25 11.66
C GLY A 39 -15.85 7.77 12.02
N ILE A 40 -16.09 6.89 11.04
CA ILE A 40 -16.16 5.43 11.25
C ILE A 40 -15.41 4.71 10.14
N VAL A 41 -14.52 3.79 10.51
CA VAL A 41 -13.88 2.84 9.61
C VAL A 41 -14.47 1.45 9.84
N LYS A 42 -15.11 0.88 8.81
CA LYS A 42 -15.60 -0.50 8.83
C LYS A 42 -14.79 -1.33 7.84
N GLN A 43 -14.19 -2.41 8.33
CA GLN A 43 -13.37 -3.33 7.55
C GLN A 43 -13.91 -4.75 7.76
N PHE A 44 -14.20 -5.43 6.65
CA PHE A 44 -14.79 -6.77 6.62
C PHE A 44 -13.86 -7.82 6.03
N SER A 45 -12.63 -7.42 5.69
CA SER A 45 -11.68 -8.22 4.93
C SER A 45 -10.31 -8.24 5.58
N HIS A 46 -9.51 -9.26 5.30
CA HIS A 46 -8.10 -9.26 5.72
C HIS A 46 -7.31 -8.22 4.91
N CYS A 47 -6.54 -7.38 5.61
CA CYS A 47 -5.78 -6.30 5.01
C CYS A 47 -4.33 -6.37 5.45
N GLU A 48 -3.41 -6.06 4.54
CA GLU A 48 -1.98 -5.95 4.82
C GLU A 48 -1.44 -4.58 4.44
N LEU A 49 -0.48 -4.09 5.23
CA LEU A 49 0.16 -2.78 5.07
C LEU A 49 1.63 -2.95 4.71
N ILE A 50 2.04 -2.36 3.59
CA ILE A 50 3.44 -2.18 3.21
C ILE A 50 3.83 -0.73 3.53
N PRO A 51 4.65 -0.49 4.57
CA PRO A 51 5.07 0.86 4.94
C PRO A 51 6.15 1.41 3.98
N GLN A 52 6.22 2.75 3.89
CA GLN A 52 7.24 3.47 3.13
C GLN A 52 8.66 3.17 3.65
N LEU A 53 8.85 3.31 4.96
CA LEU A 53 10.11 2.95 5.63
C LEU A 53 10.13 1.46 5.95
N LYS A 54 11.05 0.76 5.29
CA LYS A 54 11.28 -0.68 5.44
C LYS A 54 12.56 -0.87 6.23
N LEU A 55 12.61 -1.87 7.12
CA LEU A 55 13.83 -2.17 7.85
C LEU A 55 14.91 -2.59 6.84
N ILE A 56 15.96 -1.79 6.73
CA ILE A 56 17.06 -2.05 5.81
C ILE A 56 17.95 -3.10 6.49
N GLU A 57 17.97 -4.30 5.92
CA GLU A 57 19.03 -5.26 6.21
C GLU A 57 20.30 -4.78 5.50
N SER A 58 21.40 -4.59 6.23
CA SER A 58 22.66 -3.99 5.73
C SER A 58 23.29 -4.72 4.54
N THR A 59 22.82 -5.92 4.22
CA THR A 59 23.32 -6.78 3.14
C THR A 59 22.41 -6.83 1.91
N LYS A 60 21.24 -6.18 1.91
CA LYS A 60 20.28 -6.20 0.79
C LYS A 60 20.12 -4.81 0.18
N SER A 61 19.93 -4.73 -1.13
CA SER A 61 19.58 -3.46 -1.78
C SER A 61 18.18 -2.99 -1.34
N GLY A 62 17.91 -1.68 -1.40
CA GLY A 62 16.58 -1.13 -1.10
C GLY A 62 15.46 -1.77 -1.94
N GLY A 63 15.78 -2.18 -3.18
CA GLY A 63 14.85 -2.89 -4.05
C GLY A 63 14.56 -4.33 -3.61
N GLU A 64 15.57 -5.07 -3.16
CA GLU A 64 15.40 -6.42 -2.60
C GLU A 64 14.60 -6.40 -1.29
N VAL A 65 14.87 -5.42 -0.43
CA VAL A 65 14.09 -5.21 0.80
C VAL A 65 12.63 -4.98 0.44
N THR A 66 12.35 -4.03 -0.46
CA THR A 66 11.00 -3.74 -0.94
C THR A 66 10.29 -4.97 -1.50
N ARG A 67 10.97 -5.75 -2.33
CA ARG A 67 10.42 -6.97 -2.91
C ARG A 67 10.07 -8.00 -1.85
N ASN A 68 10.92 -8.18 -0.83
CA ASN A 68 10.64 -9.12 0.26
C ASN A 68 9.42 -8.69 1.07
N TYR A 69 9.25 -7.39 1.34
CA TYR A 69 8.05 -6.87 2.01
C TYR A 69 6.78 -7.13 1.20
N ILE A 70 6.81 -6.88 -0.12
CA ILE A 70 5.66 -7.14 -0.99
C ILE A 70 5.30 -8.63 -0.98
N ARG A 71 6.30 -9.51 -1.13
CA ARG A 71 6.06 -10.96 -1.11
C ARG A 71 5.49 -11.42 0.23
N GLN A 72 6.10 -10.99 1.35
CA GLN A 72 5.61 -11.33 2.69
C GLN A 72 4.18 -10.83 2.94
N ALA A 73 3.82 -9.65 2.42
CA ALA A 73 2.46 -9.13 2.52
C ALA A 73 1.48 -9.98 1.69
N LEU A 74 1.85 -10.34 0.45
CA LEU A 74 1.01 -11.16 -0.43
C LEU A 74 0.88 -12.61 0.05
N ASP A 75 1.92 -13.20 0.65
CA ASP A 75 1.93 -14.57 1.17
C ASP A 75 0.92 -14.78 2.31
N LYS A 76 0.47 -13.69 2.94
CA LYS A 76 -0.61 -13.71 3.93
C LYS A 76 -2.00 -13.81 3.33
N ASN A 77 -2.10 -13.85 1.99
CA ASN A 77 -3.35 -13.89 1.23
C ASN A 77 -4.33 -12.76 1.65
N PRO A 78 -3.90 -11.48 1.63
CA PRO A 78 -4.81 -10.38 1.92
C PRO A 78 -5.89 -10.26 0.86
N GLU A 79 -7.01 -9.64 1.24
CA GLU A 79 -8.06 -9.20 0.32
C GLU A 79 -7.89 -7.71 -0.02
N LEU A 80 -7.19 -6.95 0.83
CA LEU A 80 -6.83 -5.55 0.63
C LEU A 80 -5.33 -5.32 0.92
N LEU A 81 -4.62 -4.72 -0.03
CA LEU A 81 -3.23 -4.30 0.13
C LEU A 81 -3.16 -2.78 0.21
N LEU A 82 -2.58 -2.25 1.28
CA LEU A 82 -2.29 -0.84 1.46
C LEU A 82 -0.79 -0.66 1.32
N ALA A 83 -0.34 0.07 0.30
CA ALA A 83 1.08 0.22 0.01
C ALA A 83 1.47 1.70 -0.04
N ASP A 84 2.37 2.09 0.88
CA ASP A 84 2.86 3.45 0.96
C ASP A 84 4.18 3.58 0.18
N GLU A 85 4.12 4.23 -0.99
CA GLU A 85 5.25 4.40 -1.91
C GLU A 85 6.05 3.10 -2.16
N PRO A 86 5.39 2.03 -2.62
CA PRO A 86 6.05 0.74 -2.80
C PRO A 86 7.11 0.75 -3.89
N THR A 87 7.14 1.75 -4.78
CA THR A 87 8.08 1.86 -5.89
C THR A 87 9.31 2.72 -5.60
N THR A 88 9.37 3.38 -4.44
CA THR A 88 10.51 4.24 -4.08
C THR A 88 11.82 3.44 -4.07
N ASN A 89 12.84 3.96 -4.77
CA ASN A 89 14.15 3.33 -4.96
C ASN A 89 14.13 1.98 -5.71
N LEU A 90 13.07 1.68 -6.48
CA LEU A 90 13.05 0.55 -7.42
C LEU A 90 13.56 0.97 -8.81
N ASP A 91 14.19 0.02 -9.51
CA ASP A 91 14.43 0.18 -10.95
C ASP A 91 13.17 -0.15 -11.77
N ASN A 92 13.20 0.22 -13.06
CA ASN A 92 12.05 0.05 -13.96
C ASN A 92 11.65 -1.41 -14.14
N ASN A 93 12.60 -2.34 -14.17
CA ASN A 93 12.30 -3.76 -14.35
C ASN A 93 11.48 -4.31 -13.18
N TYR A 94 11.78 -3.85 -11.95
CA TYR A 94 11.00 -4.23 -10.78
C TYR A 94 9.63 -3.56 -10.72
N ILE A 95 9.53 -2.30 -11.14
CA ILE A 95 8.24 -1.61 -11.23
C ILE A 95 7.30 -2.38 -12.18
N GLU A 96 7.78 -2.72 -13.39
CA GLU A 96 7.01 -3.51 -14.35
C GLU A 96 6.55 -4.86 -13.78
N LYS A 97 7.42 -5.55 -13.05
CA LYS A 97 7.07 -6.81 -12.40
C LYS A 97 6.00 -6.63 -11.32
N LEU A 98 6.14 -5.62 -10.46
CA LEU A 98 5.16 -5.32 -9.44
C LEU A 98 3.80 -4.98 -10.06
N GLU A 99 3.79 -4.20 -11.14
CA GLU A 99 2.57 -3.92 -11.89
C GLU A 99 1.92 -5.18 -12.43
N GLN A 100 2.69 -6.13 -12.97
CA GLN A 100 2.17 -7.41 -13.45
C GLN A 100 1.61 -8.28 -12.32
N ASP A 101 2.32 -8.37 -11.20
CA ASP A 101 1.86 -9.12 -10.01
C ASP A 101 0.52 -8.54 -9.51
N LEU A 102 0.42 -7.21 -9.42
CA LEU A 102 -0.80 -6.51 -9.00
C LEU A 102 -1.94 -6.55 -10.03
N LYS A 103 -1.63 -6.59 -11.33
CA LYS A 103 -2.63 -6.78 -12.40
C LYS A 103 -3.28 -8.15 -12.29
N ASN A 104 -2.51 -9.19 -11.97
CA ASN A 104 -2.98 -10.57 -11.90
C ASN A 104 -3.59 -10.97 -10.54
N TRP A 105 -3.35 -10.18 -9.49
CA TRP A 105 -3.86 -10.46 -8.15
C TRP A 105 -5.33 -10.03 -7.96
N HIS A 106 -6.20 -10.93 -7.52
CA HIS A 106 -7.66 -10.72 -7.40
C HIS A 106 -8.13 -10.08 -6.07
N GLY A 107 -7.23 -9.40 -5.36
CA GLY A 107 -7.56 -8.55 -4.20
C GLY A 107 -7.76 -7.10 -4.62
N ALA A 108 -8.05 -6.21 -3.68
CA ALA A 108 -8.07 -4.76 -3.88
C ALA A 108 -6.76 -4.12 -3.41
N PHE A 109 -6.33 -3.00 -3.98
CA PHE A 109 -5.21 -2.23 -3.43
C PHE A 109 -5.41 -0.73 -3.42
N ILE A 110 -4.74 -0.09 -2.46
CA ILE A 110 -4.46 1.34 -2.45
C ILE A 110 -2.95 1.53 -2.49
N ILE A 111 -2.46 2.23 -3.51
CA ILE A 111 -1.06 2.62 -3.62
C ILE A 111 -0.93 4.12 -3.44
N VAL A 112 -0.07 4.53 -2.51
CA VAL A 112 0.36 5.93 -2.42
C VAL A 112 1.53 6.14 -3.36
N SER A 113 1.44 7.18 -4.18
CA SER A 113 2.55 7.65 -5.01
C SER A 113 2.70 9.17 -4.85
N HIS A 114 3.92 9.65 -5.00
CA HIS A 114 4.23 11.07 -5.15
C HIS A 114 4.23 11.52 -6.61
N ASP A 115 4.49 10.58 -7.52
CA ASP A 115 4.52 10.83 -8.96
C ASP A 115 3.12 10.75 -9.56
N ARG A 116 2.85 11.71 -10.46
CA ARG A 116 1.64 11.80 -11.28
C ARG A 116 1.78 10.99 -12.54
#